data_AF-A0A1R1AC06-F1
#
_entry.id   AF-A0A1R1AC06-F1
#
_cell.length_a   1.000
_cell.length_b   1.000
_cell.length_c   1.000
_cell.angle_alpha   90.00
_cell.angle_beta   90.00
_cell.angle_gamma   90.00
#
_symmetry.space_group_name_H-M   'P 1'
#
loop_
_entity.id
_entity.type
_entity.pdbx_description
1 polymer ?
#
loop_
_entity_poly.entity_id
_entity_poly.type
_entity_poly.pdbx_seq_one_letter_code
_entity_poly.pdbx_strand_id
1 'polypeptide(L)' 'MTMEKWFSLVGCVVDVIYMSKKGKFTKRRIRVLSVRDGYVRAFCIDSGAQRVFLAANVLAAELVSRNVS' A
#
# COMPACT_ATOMS: atom_id res chain seq x y z
N MET A 1 10.76 6.07 -12.33
CA MET A 1 10.66 4.62 -12.11
C MET A 1 9.39 4.40 -11.29
N THR A 2 8.31 4.00 -11.95
CA THR A 2 6.92 4.19 -11.50
C THR A 2 6.56 3.24 -10.36
N MET A 3 6.15 3.79 -9.21
CA MET A 3 5.57 3.04 -8.07
C MET A 3 4.30 2.26 -8.44
N GLU A 4 3.80 2.44 -9.66
CA GLU A 4 2.59 1.87 -10.20
C GLU A 4 2.66 0.34 -10.37
N LYS A 5 3.86 -0.24 -10.50
CA LYS A 5 4.01 -1.64 -10.92
C LYS A 5 3.30 -2.66 -10.01
N TRP A 6 3.21 -2.39 -8.71
CA TRP A 6 2.55 -3.30 -7.76
C TRP A 6 1.13 -2.88 -7.41
N PHE A 7 0.85 -1.58 -7.43
CA PHE A 7 -0.45 -1.04 -7.06
C PHE A 7 -1.52 -1.24 -8.15
N SER A 8 -1.13 -1.54 -9.39
CA SER A 8 -2.06 -1.90 -10.47
C SER A 8 -2.71 -3.28 -10.32
N LEU A 9 -2.21 -4.14 -9.41
CA LEU A 9 -2.74 -5.48 -9.16
C LEU A 9 -3.66 -5.47 -7.93
N VAL A 10 -4.95 -5.21 -8.13
CA VAL A 10 -5.95 -5.31 -7.06
C VAL A 10 -5.95 -6.72 -6.46
N GLY A 11 -6.02 -6.81 -5.14
CA GLY A 11 -6.01 -8.07 -4.38
C GLY A 11 -4.62 -8.54 -3.95
N CYS A 12 -3.53 -7.97 -4.48
CA CYS A 12 -2.18 -8.34 -4.05
C CYS A 12 -1.85 -7.84 -2.64
N VAL A 13 -0.88 -8.51 -2.00
CA VAL A 13 -0.29 -8.08 -0.72
C VAL A 13 1.08 -7.45 -0.99
N VAL A 14 1.27 -6.27 -0.42
CA VAL A 14 2.48 -5.45 -0.60
C VAL A 14 2.96 -5.01 0.77
N ASP A 15 4.26 -5.15 1.04
CA ASP A 15 4.93 -4.48 2.14
C ASP A 15 5.34 -3.08 1.66
N VAL A 16 4.95 -2.04 2.41
CA VAL A 16 5.26 -0.64 2.08
C VAL A 16 6.01 0.05 3.20
N ILE A 17 6.99 0.88 2.86
CA ILE A 17 7.55 1.89 3.75
C ILE A 17 6.73 3.17 3.54
N TYR A 18 5.93 3.53 4.54
CA TYR A 18 5.00 4.66 4.47
C TYR A 18 5.42 5.79 5.41
N MET A 19 5.43 7.02 4.90
CA MET A 19 5.64 8.22 5.69
C MET A 19 4.31 8.91 5.98
N SER A 20 3.95 9.02 7.25
CA SER A 20 2.77 9.81 7.63
C SER A 20 2.97 11.30 7.32
N LYS A 21 1.88 12.08 7.26
CA LYS A 21 1.95 13.55 7.11
C LYS A 21 2.75 14.25 8.23
N LYS A 22 2.99 13.58 9.36
CA LYS A 22 3.81 14.06 10.48
C LYS A 22 5.29 13.62 10.38
N GLY A 23 5.72 13.06 9.25
CA GLY A 23 7.10 12.60 9.03
C GLY A 23 7.45 11.24 9.65
N LYS A 24 6.54 10.61 10.42
CA LYS A 24 6.80 9.28 10.99
C LYS A 24 6.78 8.18 9.92
N PHE A 25 7.87 7.43 9.80
CA PHE A 25 7.97 6.25 8.95
C PHE A 25 7.40 5.00 9.64
N THR A 26 6.71 4.17 8.87
CA THR A 26 6.24 2.85 9.30
C THR A 26 6.37 1.85 8.18
N LYS A 27 6.79 0.62 8.47
CA LYS A 27 6.56 -0.52 7.58
C LYS A 27 5.12 -0.99 7.75
N ARG A 28 4.41 -1.24 6.65
CA ARG A 28 3.02 -1.72 6.66
C ARG A 28 2.85 -2.86 5.67
N ARG A 29 2.20 -3.95 6.09
CA ARG A 29 1.68 -4.96 5.17
C ARG A 29 0.24 -4.66 4.80
N ILE A 30 -0.02 -4.48 3.50
CA ILE A 30 -1.34 -4.08 3.02
C ILE A 30 -1.82 -5.00 1.89
N ARG A 31 -3.12 -5.29 1.88
CA ARG A 31 -3.81 -5.87 0.72
C ARG A 31 -4.46 -4.76 -0.09
N VAL A 32 -4.06 -4.60 -1.35
CA VAL A 32 -4.58 -3.54 -2.23
C VAL A 32 -6.02 -3.82 -2.58
N LEU A 33 -6.92 -2.85 -2.33
CA LEU A 33 -8.35 -2.95 -2.64
C LEU A 33 -8.70 -2.12 -3.87
N SER A 34 -8.14 -0.92 -3.98
CA SER A 34 -8.26 -0.09 -5.18
C SER A 34 -7.21 1.02 -5.20
N VAL A 35 -6.94 1.53 -6.40
CA VAL A 35 -6.02 2.64 -6.62
C VAL A 35 -6.69 3.64 -7.53
N ARG A 36 -6.80 4.87 -7.07
CA ARG A 36 -7.50 5.94 -7.80
C ARG A 36 -6.98 7.31 -7.36
N ASP A 37 -6.74 8.19 -8.32
CA ASP A 37 -6.38 9.60 -8.08
C ASP A 37 -5.20 9.80 -7.10
N GLY A 38 -4.20 8.91 -7.16
CA GLY A 38 -3.03 8.95 -6.27
C GLY A 38 -3.28 8.42 -4.86
N TYR A 39 -4.43 7.82 -4.59
CA TYR A 39 -4.77 7.16 -3.34
C TYR A 39 -4.81 5.64 -3.50
N VAL A 40 -4.26 4.93 -2.53
CA VAL A 40 -4.34 3.47 -2.42
C VAL A 40 -5.29 3.13 -1.28
N ARG A 41 -6.46 2.57 -1.60
CA ARG A 41 -7.34 1.96 -0.60
C ARG A 41 -6.83 0.55 -0.34
N ALA A 42 -6.58 0.21 0.91
CA ALA A 42 -6.04 -1.08 1.26
C ALA A 42 -6.60 -1.59 2.60
N PHE A 43 -6.62 -2.90 2.76
CA PHE A 43 -6.75 -3.50 4.09
C PHE A 43 -5.35 -3.58 4.72
N CYS A 44 -5.12 -2.83 5.79
CA CYS A 44 -3.87 -2.87 6.53
C CYS A 44 -3.89 -4.09 7.44
N ILE A 45 -3.08 -5.10 7.09
CA ILE A 45 -3.03 -6.38 7.80
C ILE A 45 -2.53 -6.18 9.22
N ASP A 46 -1.46 -5.38 9.40
CA ASP A 46 -0.87 -5.13 10.72
C ASP A 46 -1.83 -4.46 11.72
N SER A 47 -2.84 -3.74 11.24
CA SER A 47 -3.83 -3.08 12.10
C SER A 47 -5.23 -3.68 12.00
N GLY A 48 -5.43 -4.73 11.20
CA GLY A 48 -6.74 -5.36 10.97
C GLY A 48 -7.83 -4.41 10.46
N ALA A 49 -7.48 -3.34 9.72
CA ALA A 49 -8.43 -2.28 9.36
C ALA A 49 -8.23 -1.74 7.94
N GLN A 50 -9.32 -1.30 7.31
CA GLN A 50 -9.25 -0.60 6.02
C GLN A 50 -8.68 0.81 6.20
N ARG A 51 -7.72 1.19 5.34
CA ARG A 51 -7.05 2.49 5.36
C ARG A 51 -6.86 3.00 3.94
N VAL A 52 -6.76 4.32 3.83
CA VAL A 52 -6.40 5.00 2.58
C VAL A 52 -5.00 5.60 2.75
N PHE A 53 -4.11 5.28 1.83
CA PHE A 53 -2.72 5.74 1.79
C PHE A 53 -2.55 6.71 0.62
N LEU A 54 -1.78 7.79 0.83
CA LEU A 54 -1.31 8.62 -0.28
C LEU A 54 -0.20 7.87 -1.00
N ALA A 55 -0.32 7.63 -2.31
CA ALA A 55 0.73 6.98 -3.09
C ALA A 55 2.04 7.77 -3.03
N ALA A 56 1.97 9.10 -3.04
CA ALA A 56 3.13 9.99 -2.89
C ALA A 56 3.85 9.86 -1.53
N ASN A 57 3.20 9.25 -0.52
CA ASN A 57 3.78 9.02 0.80
C ASN A 57 4.35 7.60 0.96
N VAL A 58 4.27 6.77 -0.08
CA VAL A 58 4.95 5.47 -0.14
C VAL A 58 6.38 5.72 -0.62
N LEU A 59 7.36 5.31 0.18
CA LEU A 59 8.78 5.53 -0.12
C LEU A 59 9.44 4.30 -0.74
N ALA A 60 8.94 3.12 -0.40
CA ALA A 60 9.32 1.85 -0.98
C ALA A 60 8.14 0.89 -0.92
N ALA A 61 8.06 -0.04 -1.88
CA ALA A 61 7.03 -1.05 -1.96
C ALA A 61 7.62 -2.36 -2.51
N GLU A 62 7.28 -3.47 -1.86
CA GLU A 62 7.71 -4.81 -2.24
C GLU A 62 6.49 -5.74 -2.31
N LEU A 63 6.32 -6.42 -3.43
CA LEU A 63 5.27 -7.41 -3.62
C LEU A 63 5.54 -8.61 -2.71
N VAL A 64 4.58 -8.96 -1.86
CA VAL A 64 4.63 -10.13 -0.96
C VAL A 64 3.84 -11.30 -1.55
N SER A 65 2.64 -11.04 -2.08
CA SER A 65 1.82 -12.06 -2.76
C SER A 65 1.00 -11.44 -3.87
N ARG A 66 0.88 -12.13 -5.02
CA ARG A 66 0.10 -11.67 -6.19
C ARG A 66 -1.40 -11.89 -6.05
N ASN A 67 -1.81 -12.89 -5.28
CA ASN A 67 -3.22 -13.25 -5.12
C ASN A 67 -3.49 -13.56 -3.64
N VAL A 68 -4.56 -12.98 -3.12
CA VAL A 68 -5.23 -13.45 -1.91
C VAL A 68 -6.64 -13.80 -2.35
N SER A 69 -6.89 -15.10 -2.46
CA SER A 69 -8.20 -15.71 -2.71
C SER A 69 -9.23 -15.23 -1.69
#